data_AF-A0A7Y6INM7-F1
#
_entry.id   AF-A0A7Y6INM7-F1
#
_cell.length_a   1.000
_cell.length_b   1.000
_cell.length_c   1.000
_cell.angle_alpha   90.00
_cell.angle_beta   90.00
_cell.angle_gamma   90.00
#
_symmetry.space_group_name_H-M   'P 1'
#
loop_
_entity.id
_entity.type
_entity.pdbx_description
1 polymer ?
#
loop_
_entity_poly.entity_id
_entity_poly.type
_entity_poly.pdbx_seq_one_letter_code
_entity_poly.pdbx_strand_id
1 'polypeptide(L)'
;MAESRTTPTGWTLRAVVSAHAAAIAGQPVFAGVYLSGDFDGLSLHAAGANVVTSIGYLQLIVAIAVWARLRQAWPFLATAAVVAAETVQYFAGLDGTLWLHLPLGVMTIVAVVVQFIDVWRRPLLREEARNA
;
A
#
# COMPACT_ATOMS: atom_id res chain seq x y z
N MET A 1 -13.49 21.19 23.95
CA MET A 1 -13.30 20.12 22.94
C MET A 1 -11.83 20.14 22.55
N ALA A 2 -11.03 19.20 23.04
CA ALA A 2 -9.62 19.11 22.65
C ALA A 2 -9.56 18.57 21.22
N GLU A 3 -9.22 19.43 20.27
CA GLU A 3 -9.03 19.06 18.87
C GLU A 3 -7.92 18.00 18.80
N SER A 4 -8.29 16.76 18.46
CA SER A 4 -7.32 15.67 18.40
C SER A 4 -6.44 15.84 17.16
N ARG A 5 -5.37 16.65 17.27
CA ARG A 5 -4.49 16.94 16.14
C ARG A 5 -3.74 15.66 15.76
N THR A 6 -3.97 15.19 14.53
CA THR A 6 -3.20 14.10 13.94
C THR A 6 -1.72 14.45 13.97
N THR A 7 -0.91 13.54 14.52
CA THR A 7 0.54 13.76 14.64
C THR A 7 1.20 13.84 13.26
N PRO A 8 2.39 14.45 13.13
CA PRO A 8 3.13 14.47 11.87
C PRO A 8 3.33 13.06 11.28
N THR A 9 3.59 12.06 12.13
CA THR A 9 3.75 10.66 11.69
C THR A 9 2.45 10.07 11.13
N GLY A 10 1.29 10.45 11.69
CA GLY A 10 -0.01 10.07 11.14
C GLY A 10 -0.29 10.71 9.78
N TRP A 11 0.10 11.98 9.58
CA TRP A 11 0.02 12.64 8.28
C TRP A 11 0.96 12.02 7.25
N THR A 12 2.18 11.65 7.64
CA THR A 12 3.11 10.92 6.77
C THR A 12 2.52 9.59 6.32
N LEU A 13 1.92 8.81 7.23
CA LEU A 13 1.27 7.54 6.86
C LEU A 13 0.12 7.77 5.87
N ARG A 14 -0.71 8.80 6.10
CA ARG A 14 -1.80 9.18 5.18
C ARG A 14 -1.28 9.54 3.79
N ALA A 15 -0.21 10.34 3.70
CA ALA A 15 0.37 10.71 2.42
C ALA A 15 0.90 9.48 1.67
N VAL A 16 1.66 8.62 2.36
CA VAL A 16 2.25 7.43 1.75
C VAL A 16 1.19 6.42 1.31
N VAL A 17 0.19 6.11 2.14
CA VAL A 17 -0.88 5.17 1.75
C VAL A 17 -1.73 5.70 0.59
N SER A 18 -1.91 7.02 0.49
CA SER A 18 -2.61 7.65 -0.64
C SER A 18 -1.80 7.51 -1.94
N ALA A 19 -0.49 7.76 -1.87
CA ALA A 19 0.41 7.54 -3.00
C ALA A 19 0.44 6.06 -3.41
N HIS A 20 0.44 5.16 -2.43
CA HIS A 20 0.41 3.72 -2.68
C HIS A 20 -0.87 3.31 -3.41
N ALA A 21 -2.03 3.73 -2.91
CA ALA A 21 -3.33 3.47 -3.51
C ALA A 21 -3.42 3.98 -4.95
N ALA A 22 -2.90 5.18 -5.23
CA ALA A 22 -2.89 5.74 -6.58
C ALA A 22 -1.97 4.95 -7.52
N ALA A 23 -0.75 4.61 -7.08
CA ALA A 23 0.21 3.88 -7.88
C ALA A 23 -0.27 2.46 -8.21
N ILE A 24 -0.79 1.73 -7.20
CA ILE A 24 -1.25 0.35 -7.39
C ILE A 24 -2.52 0.28 -8.25
N ALA A 25 -3.42 1.26 -8.14
CA ALA A 25 -4.60 1.35 -9.00
C ALA A 25 -4.25 1.63 -10.48
N GLY A 26 -3.07 2.20 -10.75
CA GLY A 26 -2.57 2.39 -12.12
C GLY A 26 -2.01 1.12 -12.76
N GLN A 27 -1.58 0.12 -11.98
CA GLN A 27 -0.96 -1.11 -12.49
C GLN A 27 -1.82 -1.86 -13.51
N PRO A 28 -3.14 -2.05 -13.30
CA PRO A 28 -4.01 -2.70 -14.28
C PRO A 28 -4.11 -1.96 -15.62
N VAL A 29 -3.92 -0.63 -15.63
CA VAL A 29 -3.93 0.15 -16.88
C VAL A 29 -2.73 -0.23 -17.73
N PHE A 30 -1.53 -0.24 -17.15
CA PHE A 30 -0.31 -0.63 -17.88
C PHE A 30 -0.34 -2.09 -18.32
N ALA A 31 -0.83 -2.99 -17.45
CA ALA A 31 -1.04 -4.39 -17.80
C ALA A 31 -2.08 -4.54 -18.93
N GLY A 32 -3.16 -3.76 -18.91
CA GLY A 32 -4.19 -3.76 -19.94
C GLY A 32 -3.67 -3.28 -21.30
N VAL A 33 -2.84 -2.24 -21.32
CA VAL A 33 -2.15 -1.77 -22.54
C VAL A 33 -1.30 -2.90 -23.14
N TYR A 34 -0.50 -3.58 -22.31
CA TYR A 34 0.27 -4.75 -22.75
C TYR A 34 -0.60 -5.86 -23.32
N LEU A 35 -1.66 -6.25 -22.60
CA LEU A 35 -2.59 -7.30 -23.02
C LEU A 35 -3.39 -6.92 -24.28
N SER A 36 -3.49 -5.63 -24.61
CA SER A 36 -4.11 -5.15 -25.85
C SER A 36 -3.18 -5.24 -27.07
N GLY A 37 -1.93 -5.66 -26.89
CA GLY A 37 -0.93 -5.84 -27.95
C GLY A 37 0.10 -4.72 -28.05
N ASP A 38 0.01 -3.69 -27.20
CA ASP A 38 1.01 -2.63 -27.11
C ASP A 38 2.09 -3.00 -26.10
N PHE A 39 3.22 -3.50 -26.62
CA PHE A 39 4.33 -4.01 -25.83
C PHE A 39 5.02 -2.95 -24.96
N ASP A 40 4.85 -1.65 -25.23
CA ASP A 40 5.37 -0.59 -24.37
C ASP A 40 4.70 -0.64 -22.98
N GLY A 41 3.45 -1.13 -22.93
CA GLY A 41 2.72 -1.37 -21.68
C GLY A 41 3.45 -2.29 -20.71
N LEU A 42 4.27 -3.24 -21.19
CA LEU A 42 5.06 -4.12 -20.33
C LEU A 42 6.15 -3.35 -19.59
N SER A 43 6.83 -2.43 -20.29
CA SER A 43 7.88 -1.60 -19.70
C SER A 43 7.29 -0.64 -18.65
N LEU A 44 6.13 -0.05 -18.95
CA LEU A 44 5.39 0.81 -18.02
C LEU A 44 4.89 0.02 -16.80
N HIS A 45 4.38 -1.18 -17.03
CA HIS A 45 3.93 -2.07 -15.96
C HIS A 45 5.09 -2.43 -15.03
N ALA A 46 6.23 -2.86 -15.58
CA ALA A 46 7.43 -3.19 -14.80
C ALA A 46 7.99 -1.96 -14.04
N ALA A 47 8.07 -0.79 -14.68
CA ALA A 47 8.48 0.44 -14.01
C ALA A 47 7.52 0.81 -12.88
N GLY A 48 6.22 0.71 -13.12
CA GLY A 48 5.21 0.96 -12.10
C GLY A 48 5.23 -0.07 -10.96
N ALA A 49 5.53 -1.34 -11.24
CA ALA A 49 5.69 -2.38 -10.22
C ALA A 49 6.85 -2.06 -9.28
N ASN A 50 7.97 -1.55 -9.80
CA ASN A 50 9.08 -1.04 -9.00
C ASN A 50 8.66 0.15 -8.11
N VAL A 51 7.87 1.08 -8.65
CA VAL A 51 7.36 2.24 -7.91
C VAL A 51 6.42 1.79 -6.78
N VAL A 52 5.42 0.96 -7.08
CA VAL A 52 4.48 0.41 -6.10
C VAL A 52 5.23 -0.30 -4.98
N THR A 53 6.13 -1.22 -5.34
CA THR A 53 6.94 -1.98 -4.37
C THR A 53 7.78 -1.06 -3.48
N SER A 54 8.41 -0.03 -4.07
CA SER A 54 9.20 0.94 -3.32
C SER A 54 8.34 1.76 -2.34
N ILE A 55 7.15 2.16 -2.76
CA ILE A 55 6.18 2.85 -1.90
C ILE A 55 5.68 1.91 -0.79
N GLY A 56 5.42 0.63 -1.08
CA GLY A 56 5.04 -0.37 -0.09
C GLY A 56 6.09 -0.53 1.02
N TYR A 57 7.38 -0.63 0.68
CA TYR A 57 8.46 -0.66 1.66
C TYR A 57 8.58 0.65 2.45
N LEU A 58 8.43 1.81 1.80
CA LEU A 58 8.39 3.09 2.49
C LEU A 58 7.20 3.15 3.48
N GLN A 59 6.03 2.68 3.07
CA GLN A 59 4.85 2.60 3.92
C GLN A 59 5.11 1.71 5.14
N LEU A 60 5.84 0.60 4.96
CA LEU A 60 6.20 -0.29 6.06
C LEU A 60 7.08 0.42 7.08
N ILE A 61 8.10 1.16 6.63
CA ILE A 61 8.96 1.98 7.49
C ILE A 61 8.15 3.01 8.27
N VAL A 62 7.24 3.72 7.59
CA VAL A 62 6.37 4.71 8.25
C VAL A 62 5.40 4.05 9.23
N ALA A 63 4.88 2.86 8.91
CA ALA A 63 3.99 2.11 9.79
C ALA A 63 4.71 1.61 11.05
N ILE A 64 6.00 1.23 10.95
CA ILE A 64 6.86 0.95 12.11
C ILE A 64 7.01 2.20 12.98
N ALA A 65 7.22 3.38 12.37
CA ALA A 65 7.31 4.63 13.12
C ALA A 65 5.98 4.98 13.83
N VAL A 66 4.84 4.71 13.20
CA VAL A 66 3.51 4.83 13.83
C VAL A 66 3.38 3.87 15.02
N TRP A 67 3.77 2.62 14.86
CA TRP A 67 3.73 1.63 15.95
C TRP A 67 4.63 2.08 17.12
N ALA A 68 5.86 2.49 16.86
CA ALA A 68 6.79 2.93 17.89
C ALA A 68 6.30 4.19 18.65
N ARG A 69 5.74 5.18 17.94
CA ARG A 69 5.36 6.48 18.53
C ARG A 69 3.95 6.50 19.13
N LEU A 70 3.00 5.86 18.47
CA LEU A 70 1.58 5.90 18.83
C LEU A 70 1.10 4.61 19.51
N ARG A 71 1.94 3.57 19.55
CA ARG A 71 1.66 2.21 20.05
C ARG A 71 0.58 1.44 19.28
N GLN A 72 0.11 1.99 18.16
CA GLN A 72 -0.86 1.33 17.29
C GLN A 72 -0.17 0.37 16.32
N ALA A 73 -0.24 -0.94 16.59
CA ALA A 73 0.42 -1.97 15.77
C ALA A 73 -0.33 -2.31 14.47
N TRP A 74 -1.64 -2.03 14.38
CA TRP A 74 -2.48 -2.45 13.25
C TRP A 74 -1.99 -1.93 11.88
N PRO A 75 -1.49 -0.68 11.71
CA PRO A 75 -1.02 -0.22 10.40
C PRO A 75 0.23 -0.96 9.95
N PHE A 76 1.08 -1.36 10.91
CA PHE A 76 2.26 -2.16 10.64
C PHE A 76 1.88 -3.55 10.18
N LEU A 77 1.01 -4.25 10.92
CA LEU A 77 0.59 -5.61 10.55
C LEU A 77 -0.11 -5.65 9.18
N ALA A 78 -1.01 -4.69 8.91
CA ALA A 78 -1.68 -4.57 7.63
C ALA A 78 -0.69 -4.29 6.49
N THR A 79 0.25 -3.36 6.68
CA THR A 79 1.27 -3.04 5.66
C THR A 79 2.22 -4.22 5.43
N ALA A 80 2.63 -4.93 6.48
CA ALA A 80 3.50 -6.08 6.36
C ALA A 80 2.84 -7.20 5.53
N ALA A 81 1.54 -7.45 5.74
CA ALA A 81 0.79 -8.41 4.95
C ALA A 81 0.69 -7.99 3.47
N VAL A 82 0.42 -6.70 3.20
CA VAL A 82 0.39 -6.15 1.83
C VAL A 82 1.75 -6.30 1.15
N VAL A 83 2.84 -5.86 1.78
CA VAL A 83 4.19 -5.93 1.20
C VAL A 83 4.62 -7.38 0.93
N ALA A 84 4.27 -8.32 1.82
CA ALA A 84 4.53 -9.73 1.59
C ALA A 84 3.76 -10.24 0.35
N ALA A 85 2.48 -9.90 0.23
CA ALA A 85 1.65 -10.25 -0.92
C ALA A 85 2.17 -9.61 -2.22
N GLU A 86 2.53 -8.33 -2.20
CA GLU A 86 3.12 -7.62 -3.35
C GLU A 86 4.46 -8.21 -3.77
N THR A 87 5.29 -8.65 -2.83
CA THR A 87 6.56 -9.30 -3.14
C THR A 87 6.33 -10.63 -3.87
N VAL A 88 5.40 -11.46 -3.37
CA VAL A 88 5.00 -12.70 -4.06
C VAL A 88 4.42 -12.39 -5.43
N GLN A 89 3.61 -11.34 -5.54
CA GLN A 89 3.02 -10.89 -6.79
C GLN A 89 4.10 -10.49 -7.81
N TYR A 90 5.08 -9.69 -7.38
CA TYR A 90 6.17 -9.20 -8.21
C TYR A 90 6.94 -10.37 -8.84
N PHE A 91 7.29 -11.38 -8.04
CA PHE A 91 7.94 -12.59 -8.56
C PHE A 91 7.02 -13.39 -9.48
N ALA A 92 5.73 -13.54 -9.16
CA ALA A 92 4.78 -14.18 -10.06
C ALA A 92 4.67 -13.45 -11.42
N GLY A 93 4.86 -12.12 -11.43
CA GLY A 93 4.93 -11.30 -12.64
C GLY A 93 6.20 -11.55 -13.46
N LEU A 94 7.36 -11.59 -12.79
CA LEU A 94 8.63 -11.94 -13.44
C LEU A 94 8.61 -13.33 -14.05
N ASP A 95 7.98 -14.29 -13.37
CA ASP A 95 7.85 -15.67 -13.83
C ASP A 95 6.74 -15.86 -14.88
N GLY A 96 5.97 -14.81 -15.21
CA GLY A 96 4.84 -14.90 -16.14
C GLY A 96 3.68 -15.78 -15.64
N THR A 97 3.59 -16.01 -14.33
CA THR A 97 2.61 -16.91 -13.71
C THR A 97 1.26 -16.20 -13.54
N LEU A 98 0.54 -16.00 -14.65
CA LEU A 98 -0.67 -15.16 -14.71
C LEU A 98 -1.80 -15.62 -13.76
N TRP A 99 -1.96 -16.93 -13.56
CA TRP A 99 -3.01 -17.47 -12.69
C TRP A 99 -2.85 -17.05 -11.22
N LEU A 100 -1.62 -16.76 -10.78
CA LEU A 100 -1.32 -16.26 -9.44
C LEU A 100 -1.21 -14.74 -9.45
N HIS A 101 -0.50 -14.18 -10.44
CA HIS A 101 -0.24 -12.76 -10.57
C HIS A 101 -1.53 -11.94 -10.65
N LEU A 102 -2.50 -12.33 -11.50
CA LEU A 102 -3.73 -11.55 -11.69
C LEU A 102 -4.62 -11.54 -10.43
N PRO A 103 -5.01 -12.69 -9.84
CA PRO A 103 -5.86 -12.65 -8.64
C PRO A 103 -5.16 -11.97 -7.47
N LEU A 104 -3.86 -12.23 -7.26
CA LEU A 104 -3.11 -11.62 -6.17
C LEU A 104 -3.00 -10.10 -6.36
N GLY A 105 -2.81 -9.62 -7.60
CA GLY A 105 -2.80 -8.19 -7.92
C GLY A 105 -4.13 -7.49 -7.62
N VAL A 106 -5.27 -8.13 -7.89
CA VAL A 106 -6.58 -7.58 -7.51
C VAL A 106 -6.71 -7.53 -5.99
N MET A 107 -6.29 -8.58 -5.29
CA MET A 107 -6.37 -8.64 -3.83
C MET A 107 -5.48 -7.59 -3.15
N THR A 108 -4.28 -7.32 -3.66
CA THR A 108 -3.41 -6.26 -3.13
C THR A 108 -3.97 -4.87 -3.37
N ILE A 109 -4.56 -4.60 -4.55
CA ILE A 109 -5.29 -3.33 -4.80
C ILE A 109 -6.40 -3.14 -3.77
N VAL A 110 -7.25 -4.16 -3.57
CA VAL A 110 -8.33 -4.09 -2.59
C VAL A 110 -7.79 -3.86 -1.18
N ALA A 111 -6.74 -4.59 -0.77
CA ALA A 111 -6.13 -4.46 0.54
C ALA A 111 -5.58 -3.04 0.79
N VAL A 112 -4.88 -2.46 -0.19
CA VAL A 112 -4.35 -1.10 -0.11
C VAL A 112 -5.48 -0.07 -0.06
N VAL A 113 -6.56 -0.25 -0.83
CA VAL A 113 -7.74 0.64 -0.78
C VAL A 113 -8.43 0.57 0.57
N VAL A 114 -8.63 -0.63 1.13
CA VAL A 114 -9.20 -0.80 2.48
C VAL A 114 -8.30 -0.14 3.52
N GLN A 115 -6.99 -0.33 3.42
CA GLN A 115 -6.02 0.29 4.32
C GLN A 115 -6.04 1.83 4.22
N PHE A 116 -6.12 2.38 3.00
CA PHE A 116 -6.32 3.81 2.77
C PHE A 116 -7.57 4.30 3.51
N ILE A 117 -8.71 3.63 3.32
CA ILE A 117 -9.98 3.98 3.99
C ILE A 117 -9.81 3.94 5.52
N ASP A 118 -9.20 2.89 6.06
CA ASP A 118 -8.99 2.73 7.50
C ASP A 118 -8.09 3.82 8.09
N VAL A 119 -6.98 4.14 7.43
CA VAL A 119 -6.03 5.18 7.87
C VAL A 119 -6.66 6.59 7.86
N TRP A 120 -7.57 6.84 6.92
CA TRP A 120 -8.28 8.12 6.83
C TRP A 120 -9.48 8.22 7.78
N ARG A 121 -10.16 7.10 8.06
CA ARG A 121 -11.32 7.08 8.98
C ARG A 121 -10.95 7.01 10.46
N ARG A 122 -9.82 6.39 10.82
CA ARG A 122 -9.43 6.17 12.22
C ARG A 122 -8.52 7.29 12.74
N PRO A 123 -8.67 7.70 14.03
CA PRO A 123 -7.75 8.63 14.65
C PRO A 123 -6.39 7.96 14.95
N LEU A 124 -5.33 8.49 14.34
CA LEU A 124 -3.94 8.09 14.60
C LEU A 124 -3.37 8.92 15.76
N LEU A 125 -3.84 8.62 16.96
CA LEU A 125 -3.42 9.22 18.23
C LEU A 125 -2.76 8.17 19.11
N ARG A 126 -1.98 8.62 20.10
CA ARG A 126 -1.37 7.72 21.09
C ARG A 126 -2.45 6.92 21.81
N GLU A 127 -2.21 5.62 21.97
CA GLU A 127 -3.22 4.67 22.47
C GLU A 127 -3.77 5.02 23.87
N GLU A 128 -2.90 5.49 24.76
CA GLU A 128 -3.25 5.97 26.11
C GLU A 128 -4.29 7.10 26.07
N ALA A 129 -4.23 7.98 25.07
CA ALA A 129 -5.15 9.11 24.91
C ALA A 129 -6.50 8.71 24.30
N ARG A 130 -6.63 7.47 23.79
CA ARG A 130 -7.90 6.94 23.25
C ARG A 130 -8.78 6.28 24.33
N ASN A 131 -8.16 5.81 25.42
CA ASN A 131 -8.81 5.05 26.49
C ASN A 131 -9.10 5.89 27.75
N ALA A 132 -8.83 7.21 27.70
CA ALA A 132 -9.11 8.18 28.76
C ALA A 132 -10.32 9.03 28.39
#